data_AF-A0A7F8RVD7-F1
#
_entry.id   AF-A0A7F8RVD7-F1
#
_cell.length_a   1.000
_cell.length_b   1.000
_cell.length_c   1.000
_cell.angle_alpha   90.00
_cell.angle_beta   90.00
_cell.angle_gamma   90.00
#
_symmetry.space_group_name_H-M   'P 1'
#
loop_
_entity.id
_entity.type
_entity.pdbx_description
1 polymer ?
#
loop_
_entity_poly.entity_id
_entity_poly.type
_entity_poly.pdbx_seq_one_letter_code
_entity_poly.pdbx_strand_id
1 'polypeptide(L)'
;MINNSGYSEAAGLGLGDEVDDMPSTEKDLAEDAPWKKIQQNTFTRWCNEHLKCVGKRLTDLQRDLSDGLRLIALLEVLSQKRMYRKFHPRPNFRQMKLENVSVALEFLEREHIKLVSIDSKAIVDGNLKLILGLIWTLILHYSISMPMWEDEDDEDARKQTPKQRLLGWIQNKVPQLPITNFNRDWQDGKALGALVDNCAPGLCPDWEAWDPNQPVENAREAMQQADDWLGVPQVIAPEEIVDPNVDEHSVMTYLSQFPKAKLKPGAPVRSKQLNPKKAIAYGPGIEPHGNTVLQPAHFTVQTVDAGMGEVLVYIEDPEGHTEEAKVVPNNDKNRTYAVSYVPKVAGLHKVTVLFAGQNIERSPFEVNVGMALGDANKVSARGPGLEPVGNVANKPTYFDIYTAGAGTGDVAVVIVDPQGRRDTVEVALEDKGDSTFRCTYRPVMEGPHTVHVAFAGAPITRSPFSVHVAEGKGPSFHSHPH
;
A
#
# COMPACT_ATOMS: atom_id res chain seq x y z
N MET A 1 52.32 -36.89 74.54
CA MET A 1 53.39 -37.83 74.13
C MET A 1 52.72 -39.16 73.81
N ILE A 2 52.90 -39.63 72.56
CA ILE A 2 52.73 -41.01 72.04
C ILE A 2 51.26 -41.46 71.90
N ASN A 3 50.65 -41.25 70.73
CA ASN A 3 50.61 -42.15 69.54
C ASN A 3 49.82 -43.44 69.76
N ASN A 4 48.69 -43.59 69.05
CA ASN A 4 48.60 -44.71 68.12
C ASN A 4 47.71 -44.37 66.91
N SER A 5 48.34 -44.47 65.75
CA SER A 5 47.85 -44.21 64.40
C SER A 5 47.31 -45.51 63.81
N GLY A 6 46.19 -45.42 63.09
CA GLY A 6 45.59 -46.55 62.37
C GLY A 6 44.55 -46.06 61.38
N TYR A 7 44.98 -45.26 60.40
CA TYR A 7 44.20 -44.95 59.22
C TYR A 7 44.57 -45.93 58.11
N SER A 8 43.53 -46.59 57.59
CA SER A 8 43.56 -47.54 56.47
C SER A 8 44.14 -46.91 55.20
N GLU A 9 44.94 -47.70 54.50
CA GLU A 9 45.55 -47.44 53.19
C GLU A 9 44.53 -47.04 52.11
N ALA A 10 44.86 -45.99 51.37
CA ALA A 10 44.55 -45.85 49.96
C ALA A 10 45.70 -45.10 49.29
N ALA A 11 46.65 -45.86 48.74
CA ALA A 11 47.69 -45.35 47.86
C ALA A 11 47.12 -45.17 46.45
N GLY A 12 47.56 -44.11 45.77
CA GLY A 12 46.95 -43.54 44.58
C GLY A 12 47.15 -44.36 43.32
N LEU A 13 46.51 -43.92 42.23
CA LEU A 13 46.97 -44.10 40.84
C LEU A 13 46.20 -43.13 39.92
N GLY A 14 46.96 -42.32 39.17
CA GLY A 14 46.71 -41.93 37.77
C GLY A 14 45.43 -41.15 37.42
N LEU A 15 45.58 -39.83 37.25
CA LEU A 15 44.78 -39.07 36.27
C LEU A 15 45.19 -39.55 34.86
N GLY A 16 44.31 -40.30 34.21
CA GLY A 16 44.40 -40.70 32.81
C GLY A 16 43.18 -40.20 32.04
N ASP A 17 43.42 -39.73 30.82
CA ASP A 17 42.51 -39.12 29.87
C ASP A 17 41.12 -39.80 29.76
N GLU A 18 40.06 -39.03 30.01
CA GLU A 18 38.71 -39.31 29.49
C GLU A 18 38.30 -38.17 28.54
N VAL A 19 38.80 -38.25 27.31
CA VAL A 19 38.30 -37.47 26.17
C VAL A 19 38.14 -38.43 24.99
N ASP A 20 37.14 -39.30 25.04
CA ASP A 20 36.46 -39.83 23.84
C ASP A 20 35.31 -40.74 24.26
N ASP A 21 34.10 -40.18 24.29
CA ASP A 21 32.89 -40.82 23.76
C ASP A 21 31.70 -39.85 23.93
N MET A 22 31.62 -38.85 23.03
CA MET A 22 30.33 -38.22 22.76
C MET A 22 29.64 -39.02 21.64
N PRO A 23 28.38 -39.44 21.81
CA PRO A 23 27.66 -40.21 20.80
C PRO A 23 27.53 -39.42 19.49
N SER A 24 27.76 -40.11 18.37
CA SER A 24 27.93 -39.58 17.01
C SER A 24 26.85 -38.58 16.58
N THR A 25 25.64 -38.68 17.14
CA THR A 25 24.49 -37.86 16.81
C THR A 25 24.61 -36.38 17.19
N GLU A 26 25.27 -36.01 18.30
CA GLU A 26 25.44 -34.59 18.68
C GLU A 26 26.55 -33.89 17.87
N LYS A 27 27.57 -34.65 17.48
CA LYS A 27 28.67 -34.17 16.63
C LYS A 27 28.18 -33.92 15.20
N ASP A 28 27.35 -34.81 14.66
CA ASP A 28 26.72 -34.65 13.35
C ASP A 28 25.75 -33.45 13.33
N LEU A 29 24.94 -33.27 14.40
CA LEU A 29 24.06 -32.10 14.56
C LEU A 29 24.83 -30.77 14.69
N ALA A 30 26.02 -30.79 15.31
CA ALA A 30 26.90 -29.62 15.38
C ALA A 30 27.64 -29.34 14.06
N GLU A 31 27.90 -30.37 13.24
CA GLU A 31 28.50 -30.22 11.91
C GLU A 31 27.54 -29.59 10.90
N ASP A 32 26.25 -29.90 10.98
CA ASP A 32 25.18 -29.46 10.05
C ASP A 32 24.32 -28.28 10.56
N ALA A 33 24.82 -27.51 11.52
CA ALA A 33 24.08 -26.39 12.09
C ALA A 33 23.58 -25.40 11.00
N PRO A 34 22.28 -25.05 10.95
CA PRO A 34 21.68 -24.26 9.86
C PRO A 34 22.39 -22.94 9.55
N TRP A 35 22.93 -22.29 10.59
CA TRP A 35 23.68 -21.04 10.49
C TRP A 35 24.92 -21.14 9.60
N LYS A 36 25.59 -22.30 9.54
CA LYS A 36 26.78 -22.50 8.70
C LYS A 36 26.45 -22.37 7.22
N LYS A 37 25.26 -22.87 6.82
CA LYS A 37 24.78 -22.77 5.45
C LYS A 37 24.41 -21.33 5.09
N ILE A 38 23.75 -20.62 6.00
CA ILE A 38 23.43 -19.19 5.83
C ILE A 38 24.72 -18.37 5.69
N GLN A 39 25.72 -18.62 6.54
CA GLN A 39 27.01 -17.95 6.47
C GLN A 39 27.78 -18.26 5.19
N GLN A 40 27.83 -19.53 4.77
CA GLN A 40 28.46 -19.92 3.51
C GLN A 40 27.78 -19.24 2.32
N ASN A 41 26.44 -19.24 2.25
CA ASN A 41 25.70 -18.57 1.20
C ASN A 41 26.01 -17.07 1.18
N THR A 42 25.93 -16.41 2.34
CA THR A 42 26.15 -14.97 2.49
C THR A 42 27.55 -14.56 2.06
N PHE A 43 28.56 -15.28 2.55
CA PHE A 43 29.96 -15.02 2.20
C PHE A 43 30.25 -15.31 0.72
N THR A 44 29.60 -16.32 0.13
CA THR A 44 29.70 -16.60 -1.31
C THR A 44 29.13 -15.44 -2.13
N ARG A 45 27.94 -14.92 -1.78
CA ARG A 45 27.33 -13.78 -2.47
C ARG A 45 28.16 -12.51 -2.30
N TRP A 46 28.68 -12.24 -1.10
CA TRP A 46 29.60 -11.12 -0.87
C TRP A 46 30.86 -11.22 -1.72
N CYS A 47 31.53 -12.38 -1.77
CA CYS A 47 32.68 -12.57 -2.64
C CYS A 47 32.34 -12.32 -4.12
N ASN A 48 31.16 -12.78 -4.57
CA ASN A 48 30.69 -12.62 -5.94
C ASN A 48 30.40 -11.16 -6.30
N GLU A 49 29.92 -10.36 -5.34
CA GLU A 49 29.68 -8.93 -5.53
C GLU A 49 30.98 -8.18 -5.88
N HIS A 50 32.12 -8.62 -5.32
CA HIS A 50 33.44 -8.09 -5.67
C HIS A 50 34.01 -8.73 -6.94
N LEU A 51 33.90 -10.05 -7.09
CA LEU A 51 34.49 -10.77 -8.23
C LEU A 51 33.83 -10.48 -9.58
N LYS A 52 32.57 -10.00 -9.59
CA LYS A 52 31.85 -9.67 -10.83
C LYS A 52 32.57 -8.60 -11.67
N CYS A 53 33.27 -7.66 -11.05
CA CYS A 53 34.00 -6.59 -11.77
C CYS A 53 35.21 -7.11 -12.57
N VAL A 54 35.69 -8.31 -12.25
CA VAL A 54 36.78 -9.00 -12.96
C VAL A 54 36.30 -10.27 -13.68
N GLY A 55 34.98 -10.39 -13.90
CA GLY A 55 34.36 -11.49 -14.65
C GLY A 55 34.53 -12.87 -14.01
N LYS A 56 34.66 -12.94 -12.68
CA LYS A 56 34.79 -14.20 -11.94
C LYS A 56 33.60 -14.41 -11.01
N ARG A 57 33.35 -15.67 -10.66
CA ARG A 57 32.28 -16.09 -9.75
C ARG A 57 32.66 -17.36 -8.99
N LEU A 58 32.16 -17.47 -7.77
CA LEU A 58 32.13 -18.64 -6.91
C LEU A 58 30.74 -19.29 -6.94
N THR A 59 30.73 -20.59 -7.11
CA THR A 59 29.56 -21.47 -6.99
C THR A 59 29.61 -22.32 -5.73
N ASP A 60 30.80 -22.68 -5.28
CA ASP A 60 31.06 -23.45 -4.07
C ASP A 60 32.27 -22.85 -3.36
N LEU A 61 32.03 -22.15 -2.25
CA LEU A 61 33.08 -21.50 -1.47
C LEU A 61 34.14 -22.48 -0.95
N GLN A 62 33.77 -23.73 -0.69
CA GLN A 62 34.67 -24.74 -0.15
C GLN A 62 35.72 -25.19 -1.19
N ARG A 63 35.35 -25.17 -2.48
CA ARG A 63 36.16 -25.74 -3.57
C ARG A 63 36.75 -24.71 -4.51
N ASP A 64 36.02 -23.64 -4.79
CA ASP A 64 36.38 -22.70 -5.86
C ASP A 64 37.55 -21.77 -5.50
N LEU A 65 37.93 -21.72 -4.22
CA LEU A 65 39.12 -21.02 -3.71
C LEU A 65 40.36 -21.92 -3.63
N SER A 66 40.21 -23.25 -3.73
CA SER A 66 41.27 -24.22 -3.46
C SER A 66 42.44 -24.19 -4.44
N ASP A 67 42.31 -23.52 -5.59
CA ASP A 67 43.40 -23.31 -6.55
C ASP A 67 44.14 -21.97 -6.38
N GLY A 68 43.66 -21.13 -5.47
CA GLY A 68 44.17 -19.80 -5.14
C GLY A 68 43.84 -18.70 -6.16
N LEU A 69 43.36 -19.01 -7.37
CA LEU A 69 43.19 -18.00 -8.42
C LEU A 69 42.07 -17.01 -8.12
N ARG A 70 40.92 -17.51 -7.63
CA ARG A 70 39.79 -16.65 -7.25
C ARG A 70 40.06 -15.90 -5.95
N LEU A 71 40.79 -16.51 -5.01
CA LEU A 71 41.24 -15.84 -3.79
C LEU A 71 42.16 -14.65 -4.15
N ILE A 72 43.17 -14.88 -4.98
CA ILE A 72 44.05 -13.81 -5.48
C ILE A 72 43.23 -12.70 -6.14
N ALA A 73 42.32 -13.05 -7.06
CA ALA A 73 41.51 -12.04 -7.75
C ALA A 73 40.64 -11.23 -6.78
N LEU A 74 40.05 -11.88 -5.76
CA LEU A 74 39.28 -11.21 -4.72
C LEU A 74 40.16 -10.22 -3.94
N LEU A 75 41.36 -10.64 -3.53
CA LEU A 75 42.29 -9.77 -2.80
C LEU A 75 42.76 -8.58 -3.63
N GLU A 76 43.02 -8.76 -4.92
CA GLU A 76 43.38 -7.65 -5.81
C GLU A 76 42.23 -6.64 -5.94
N VAL A 77 40.97 -7.11 -6.02
CA VAL A 77 39.80 -6.23 -6.06
C VAL A 77 39.61 -5.50 -4.73
N LEU A 78 39.66 -6.19 -3.60
CA LEU A 78 39.44 -5.59 -2.28
C LEU A 78 40.51 -4.55 -1.92
N SER A 79 41.78 -4.88 -2.19
CA SER A 79 42.92 -4.01 -1.87
C SER A 79 43.18 -2.91 -2.90
N GLN A 80 42.61 -3.03 -4.12
CA GLN A 80 42.96 -2.21 -5.28
C GLN A 80 44.47 -2.27 -5.62
N LYS A 81 45.15 -3.37 -5.27
CA LYS A 81 46.58 -3.62 -5.52
C LYS A 81 46.77 -4.91 -6.32
N ARG A 82 47.96 -5.10 -6.89
CA ARG A 82 48.36 -6.35 -7.56
C ARG A 82 49.21 -7.22 -6.67
N MET A 83 49.18 -8.53 -6.90
CA MET A 83 50.08 -9.46 -6.23
C MET A 83 51.54 -9.10 -6.53
N TYR A 84 52.38 -9.01 -5.47
CA TYR A 84 53.81 -8.71 -5.61
C TYR A 84 54.66 -9.95 -5.96
N ARG A 85 54.14 -11.16 -5.71
CA ARG A 85 54.77 -12.43 -6.12
C ARG A 85 54.06 -13.01 -7.33
N LYS A 86 54.85 -13.69 -8.17
CA LYS A 86 54.32 -14.50 -9.27
C LYS A 86 53.60 -15.72 -8.70
N PHE A 87 52.53 -16.12 -9.37
CA PHE A 87 51.73 -17.30 -9.06
C PHE A 87 51.43 -18.08 -10.35
N HIS A 88 50.93 -19.30 -10.20
CA HIS A 88 50.66 -20.21 -11.29
C HIS A 88 49.30 -19.92 -11.93
N PRO A 89 49.23 -19.54 -13.22
CA PRO A 89 47.95 -19.27 -13.89
C PRO A 89 47.16 -20.55 -14.20
N ARG A 90 47.81 -21.72 -14.15
CA ARG A 90 47.20 -23.04 -14.40
C ARG A 90 47.67 -24.05 -13.34
N PRO A 91 47.18 -23.95 -12.09
CA PRO A 91 47.63 -24.77 -10.96
C PRO A 91 47.04 -26.19 -11.00
N ASN A 92 47.53 -27.01 -11.92
CA ASN A 92 47.04 -28.37 -12.15
C ASN A 92 47.41 -29.36 -11.03
N PHE A 93 48.53 -29.11 -10.35
CA PHE A 93 49.03 -29.97 -9.27
C PHE A 93 48.78 -29.33 -7.90
N ARG A 94 48.54 -30.16 -6.88
CA ARG A 94 48.30 -29.72 -5.49
C ARG A 94 49.38 -28.77 -4.98
N GLN A 95 50.65 -29.02 -5.31
CA GLN A 95 51.77 -28.15 -4.95
C GLN A 95 51.65 -26.74 -5.53
N MET A 96 51.22 -26.60 -6.80
CA MET A 96 51.00 -25.30 -7.44
C MET A 96 49.84 -24.54 -6.79
N LYS A 97 48.79 -25.26 -6.37
CA LYS A 97 47.66 -24.70 -5.62
C LYS A 97 48.10 -24.16 -4.26
N LEU A 98 48.92 -24.94 -3.53
CA LEU A 98 49.49 -24.50 -2.24
C LEU A 98 50.34 -23.24 -2.41
N GLU A 99 51.18 -23.17 -3.44
CA GLU A 99 52.00 -22.00 -3.74
C GLU A 99 51.15 -20.76 -4.10
N ASN A 100 50.08 -20.93 -4.90
CA ASN A 100 49.14 -19.84 -5.19
C ASN A 100 48.47 -19.31 -3.92
N VAL A 101 47.99 -20.20 -3.06
CA VAL A 101 47.36 -19.80 -1.80
C VAL A 101 48.37 -19.14 -0.86
N SER A 102 49.61 -19.64 -0.79
CA SER A 102 50.68 -19.00 0.00
C SER A 102 50.93 -17.56 -0.46
N VAL A 103 50.93 -17.29 -1.77
CA VAL A 103 51.05 -15.92 -2.30
C VAL A 103 49.92 -15.03 -1.79
N ALA A 104 48.68 -15.54 -1.73
CA ALA A 104 47.54 -14.79 -1.23
C ALA A 104 47.61 -14.53 0.29
N LEU A 105 48.02 -15.52 1.09
CA LEU A 105 48.12 -15.37 2.54
C LEU A 105 49.27 -14.42 2.94
N GLU A 106 50.43 -14.52 2.29
CA GLU A 106 51.53 -13.58 2.53
C GLU A 106 51.15 -12.14 2.13
N PHE A 107 50.30 -11.98 1.09
CA PHE A 107 49.76 -10.66 0.73
C PHE A 107 48.93 -10.05 1.86
N LEU A 108 48.08 -10.83 2.50
CA LEU A 108 47.29 -10.37 3.64
C LEU A 108 48.17 -9.99 4.84
N GLU A 109 49.22 -10.77 5.12
CA GLU A 109 50.17 -10.45 6.19
C GLU A 109 50.88 -9.11 5.94
N ARG A 110 51.25 -8.82 4.68
CA ARG A 110 51.87 -7.54 4.30
C ARG A 110 50.93 -6.35 4.35
N GLU A 111 49.63 -6.57 4.13
CA GLU A 111 48.59 -5.57 4.35
C GLU A 111 48.25 -5.40 5.85
N HIS A 112 49.02 -6.03 6.75
CA HIS A 112 48.85 -6.00 8.20
C HIS A 112 47.50 -6.55 8.68
N ILE A 113 46.91 -7.48 7.92
CA ILE A 113 45.68 -8.16 8.30
C ILE A 113 46.01 -9.39 9.14
N LYS A 114 45.50 -9.44 10.37
CA LYS A 114 45.74 -10.55 11.30
C LYS A 114 44.96 -11.79 10.89
N LEU A 115 45.68 -12.84 10.50
CA LEU A 115 45.11 -14.15 10.17
C LEU A 115 45.05 -15.04 11.42
N VAL A 116 43.99 -15.84 11.55
CA VAL A 116 43.79 -16.73 12.71
C VAL A 116 43.85 -18.18 12.27
N SER A 117 44.96 -18.85 12.57
CA SER A 117 45.13 -20.31 12.43
C SER A 117 44.81 -20.88 11.04
N ILE A 118 45.05 -20.11 9.98
CA ILE A 118 44.83 -20.53 8.59
C ILE A 118 46.16 -20.66 7.86
N ASP A 119 46.32 -21.78 7.14
CA ASP A 119 47.45 -22.05 6.28
C ASP A 119 46.97 -22.41 4.85
N SER A 120 47.91 -22.56 3.92
CA SER A 120 47.57 -22.89 2.53
C SER A 120 46.86 -24.24 2.40
N LYS A 121 47.19 -25.21 3.28
CA LYS A 121 46.60 -26.54 3.27
C LYS A 121 45.10 -26.48 3.56
N ALA A 122 44.70 -25.68 4.54
CA ALA A 122 43.30 -25.51 4.92
C ALA A 122 42.41 -25.09 3.75
N ILE A 123 42.90 -24.22 2.86
CA ILE A 123 42.15 -23.74 1.70
C ILE A 123 42.19 -24.75 0.55
N VAL A 124 43.37 -25.30 0.25
CA VAL A 124 43.55 -26.27 -0.85
C VAL A 124 42.78 -27.56 -0.59
N ASP A 125 42.73 -28.02 0.66
CA ASP A 125 42.04 -29.26 1.04
C ASP A 125 40.58 -29.01 1.45
N GLY A 126 40.07 -27.77 1.33
CA GLY A 126 38.64 -27.46 1.50
C GLY A 126 38.13 -27.49 2.94
N ASN A 127 38.92 -27.04 3.91
CA ASN A 127 38.46 -26.86 5.30
C ASN A 127 37.50 -25.67 5.39
N LEU A 128 36.20 -25.94 5.24
CA LEU A 128 35.16 -24.91 5.16
C LEU A 128 35.18 -23.96 6.38
N LYS A 129 35.38 -24.47 7.59
CA LYS A 129 35.42 -23.65 8.82
C LYS A 129 36.52 -22.58 8.74
N LEU A 130 37.72 -22.96 8.31
CA LEU A 130 38.84 -22.01 8.19
C LEU A 130 38.66 -21.08 6.99
N ILE A 131 38.08 -21.55 5.89
CA ILE A 131 37.73 -20.71 4.73
C ILE A 131 36.70 -19.64 5.13
N LEU A 132 35.64 -19.99 5.86
CA LEU A 132 34.66 -19.04 6.38
C LEU A 132 35.34 -18.02 7.31
N GLY A 133 36.23 -18.48 8.20
CA GLY A 133 37.02 -17.60 9.06
C GLY A 133 37.86 -16.58 8.27
N LEU A 134 38.51 -17.00 7.18
CA LEU A 134 39.25 -16.09 6.31
C LEU A 134 38.34 -15.07 5.64
N ILE A 135 37.23 -15.49 5.03
CA ILE A 135 36.33 -14.56 4.36
C ILE A 135 35.73 -13.57 5.36
N TRP A 136 35.41 -14.01 6.58
CA TRP A 136 35.02 -13.12 7.66
C TRP A 136 36.12 -12.09 7.98
N THR A 137 37.38 -12.49 8.08
CA THR A 137 38.51 -11.56 8.27
C THR A 137 38.54 -10.49 7.17
N LEU A 138 38.28 -10.87 5.91
CA LEU A 138 38.23 -9.93 4.79
C LEU A 138 37.03 -8.98 4.87
N ILE A 139 35.82 -9.49 5.18
CA ILE A 139 34.61 -8.68 5.36
C ILE A 139 34.81 -7.68 6.50
N LEU A 140 35.26 -8.16 7.66
CA LEU A 140 35.51 -7.33 8.83
C LEU A 140 36.49 -6.19 8.51
N HIS A 141 37.58 -6.51 7.82
CA HIS A 141 38.59 -5.52 7.45
C HIS A 141 38.10 -4.53 6.37
N TYR A 142 37.65 -5.02 5.22
CA TYR A 142 37.36 -4.18 4.04
C TYR A 142 35.96 -3.57 4.00
N SER A 143 34.97 -4.21 4.63
CA SER A 143 33.58 -3.72 4.64
C SER A 143 33.21 -2.95 5.91
N ILE A 144 33.90 -3.20 7.03
CA ILE A 144 33.52 -2.59 8.32
C ILE A 144 34.64 -1.72 8.91
N SER A 145 35.89 -2.20 8.98
CA SER A 145 36.98 -1.46 9.64
C SER A 145 37.56 -0.33 8.80
N MET A 146 37.93 -0.61 7.54
CA MET A 146 38.67 0.33 6.68
C MET A 146 37.83 1.46 6.07
N PRO A 147 36.54 1.27 5.72
CA PRO A 147 35.76 2.33 5.12
C PRO A 147 35.62 3.58 5.98
N MET A 148 35.65 4.75 5.35
CA MET A 148 35.15 5.99 5.94
C MET A 148 33.64 6.04 5.77
N TRP A 149 32.91 6.32 6.84
CA TRP A 149 31.46 6.52 6.81
C TRP A 149 31.16 8.01 7.00
N GLU A 150 30.15 8.50 6.28
CA GLU A 150 29.65 9.87 6.47
C GLU A 150 29.01 9.95 7.88
N ASP A 151 29.14 11.09 8.55
CA ASP A 151 28.62 11.36 9.91
C ASP A 151 29.39 10.73 11.11
N GLU A 152 30.64 10.28 10.95
CA GLU A 152 31.48 9.81 12.06
C GLU A 152 32.58 10.80 12.48
N ASP A 153 32.74 11.02 13.79
CA ASP A 153 33.89 11.72 14.38
C ASP A 153 35.11 10.79 14.47
N ASP A 154 36.23 11.17 13.83
CA ASP A 154 37.46 10.37 13.67
C ASP A 154 38.10 9.89 14.99
N GLU A 155 37.87 10.60 16.10
CA GLU A 155 38.42 10.28 17.43
C GLU A 155 37.70 9.10 18.10
N ASP A 156 36.38 9.01 17.93
CA ASP A 156 35.55 8.00 18.60
C ASP A 156 35.51 6.68 17.83
N ALA A 157 35.59 6.73 16.49
CA ALA A 157 35.68 5.54 15.64
C ALA A 157 36.90 4.66 15.97
N ARG A 158 38.02 5.25 16.40
CA ARG A 158 39.27 4.53 16.70
C ARG A 158 39.25 3.74 18.02
N LYS A 159 38.30 4.02 18.92
CA LYS A 159 38.22 3.38 20.25
C LYS A 159 37.25 2.19 20.28
N GLN A 160 36.47 2.00 19.21
CA GLN A 160 35.42 1.00 19.13
C GLN A 160 35.87 -0.24 18.34
N THR A 161 35.34 -1.41 18.71
CA THR A 161 35.45 -2.58 17.83
C THR A 161 34.64 -2.36 16.55
N PRO A 162 34.96 -3.04 15.44
CA PRO A 162 34.20 -2.90 14.19
C PRO A 162 32.71 -3.23 14.36
N LYS A 163 32.38 -4.20 15.23
CA LYS A 163 31.00 -4.53 15.60
C LYS A 163 30.29 -3.36 16.29
N GLN A 164 30.93 -2.76 17.29
CA GLN A 164 30.37 -1.61 18.02
C GLN A 164 30.20 -0.40 17.11
N ARG A 165 31.16 -0.16 16.21
CA ARG A 165 31.09 0.91 15.21
C ARG A 165 29.85 0.75 14.32
N LEU A 166 29.65 -0.43 13.73
CA LEU A 166 28.47 -0.69 12.88
C LEU A 166 27.16 -0.57 13.66
N LEU A 167 27.13 -1.09 14.89
CA LEU A 167 25.96 -1.00 15.76
C LEU A 167 25.63 0.46 16.10
N GLY A 168 26.64 1.27 16.44
CA GLY A 168 26.48 2.70 16.72
C GLY A 168 25.96 3.49 15.52
N TRP A 169 26.50 3.22 14.33
CA TRP A 169 26.01 3.84 13.09
C TRP A 169 24.53 3.51 12.83
N ILE A 170 24.15 2.23 12.96
CA ILE A 170 22.75 1.79 12.76
C ILE A 170 21.84 2.40 13.82
N GLN A 171 22.24 2.38 15.09
CA GLN A 171 21.47 2.96 16.20
C GLN A 171 21.23 4.45 16.00
N ASN A 172 22.21 5.19 15.46
CA ASN A 172 22.07 6.60 15.10
C ASN A 172 21.11 6.81 13.93
N LYS A 173 21.07 5.89 12.95
CA LYS A 173 20.10 5.94 11.85
C LYS A 173 18.70 5.51 12.27
N VAL A 174 18.54 4.69 13.31
CA VAL A 174 17.24 4.19 13.79
C VAL A 174 17.07 4.45 15.29
N PRO A 175 17.06 5.72 15.73
CA PRO A 175 17.04 6.07 17.16
C PRO A 175 15.76 5.62 17.88
N GLN A 176 14.69 5.35 17.13
CA GLN A 176 13.40 4.92 17.65
C GLN A 176 13.35 3.44 18.04
N LEU A 177 14.30 2.61 17.60
CA LEU A 177 14.37 1.18 17.93
C LEU A 177 15.65 0.89 18.74
N PRO A 178 15.59 0.06 19.80
CA PRO A 178 16.78 -0.36 20.53
C PRO A 178 17.51 -1.46 19.76
N ILE A 179 18.57 -1.10 19.02
CA ILE A 179 19.40 -2.05 18.26
C ILE A 179 20.65 -2.37 19.08
N THR A 180 20.73 -3.62 19.53
CA THR A 180 21.75 -4.13 20.46
C THR A 180 22.52 -5.34 19.93
N ASN A 181 22.01 -6.01 18.89
CA ASN A 181 22.63 -7.19 18.30
C ASN A 181 22.37 -7.29 16.79
N PHE A 182 23.02 -8.26 16.15
CA PHE A 182 22.89 -8.56 14.72
C PHE A 182 22.17 -9.89 14.48
N ASN A 183 21.20 -10.24 15.32
CA ASN A 183 20.36 -11.43 15.13
C ASN A 183 18.90 -11.15 15.50
N ARG A 184 18.54 -11.26 16.79
CA ARG A 184 17.18 -11.15 17.30
C ARG A 184 16.50 -9.84 16.95
N ASP A 185 17.22 -8.72 16.99
CA ASP A 185 16.64 -7.39 16.76
C ASP A 185 16.18 -7.17 15.30
N TRP A 186 16.54 -8.10 14.39
CA TRP A 186 16.20 -8.07 12.96
C TRP A 186 15.18 -9.15 12.58
N GLN A 187 14.80 -10.00 13.52
CA GLN A 187 14.07 -11.26 13.26
C GLN A 187 12.62 -11.04 12.79
N ASP A 188 11.99 -9.92 13.14
CA ASP A 188 10.62 -9.58 12.68
C ASP A 188 10.61 -8.80 11.34
N GLY A 189 11.79 -8.46 10.81
CA GLY A 189 11.97 -7.68 9.59
C GLY A 189 11.64 -6.18 9.70
N LYS A 190 11.09 -5.69 10.81
CA LYS A 190 10.67 -4.27 10.95
C LYS A 190 11.86 -3.33 11.07
N ALA A 191 12.92 -3.76 11.77
CA ALA A 191 14.16 -2.98 11.86
C ALA A 191 14.81 -2.74 10.48
N LEU A 192 14.65 -3.68 9.53
CA LEU A 192 15.08 -3.48 8.14
C LEU A 192 14.27 -2.36 7.47
N GLY A 193 12.94 -2.38 7.60
CA GLY A 193 12.07 -1.34 7.09
C GLY A 193 12.41 0.04 7.67
N ALA A 194 12.63 0.10 8.99
CA ALA A 194 13.02 1.32 9.70
C ALA A 194 14.36 1.88 9.20
N LEU A 195 15.37 1.01 9.02
CA LEU A 195 16.68 1.40 8.51
C LEU A 195 16.59 1.92 7.07
N VAL A 196 15.89 1.20 6.19
CA VAL A 196 15.72 1.59 4.78
C VAL A 196 14.98 2.92 4.66
N ASP A 197 13.90 3.11 5.43
CA ASP A 197 13.16 4.37 5.43
C ASP A 197 13.98 5.52 6.03
N ASN A 198 14.78 5.29 7.08
CA ASN A 198 15.63 6.36 7.61
C ASN A 198 16.84 6.68 6.71
N CYS A 199 17.30 5.73 5.89
CA CYS A 199 18.26 6.00 4.81
C CYS A 199 17.64 6.82 3.67
N ALA A 200 16.37 6.57 3.32
CA ALA A 200 15.63 7.34 2.32
C ALA A 200 14.12 7.39 2.66
N PRO A 201 13.67 8.46 3.37
CA PRO A 201 12.31 8.54 3.91
C PRO A 201 11.24 8.50 2.83
N GLY A 202 10.46 7.42 2.80
CA GLY A 202 9.44 7.17 1.78
C GLY A 202 9.60 5.85 1.03
N LEU A 203 10.72 5.13 1.21
CA LEU A 203 10.91 3.79 0.67
C LEU A 203 10.14 2.72 1.47
N CYS A 204 10.06 2.85 2.79
CA CYS A 204 9.31 1.95 3.67
C CYS A 204 8.50 2.76 4.69
N PRO A 205 7.59 3.67 4.26
CA PRO A 205 7.04 4.73 5.12
C PRO A 205 6.11 4.21 6.24
N ASP A 206 5.58 3.01 6.09
CA ASP A 206 4.62 2.35 6.97
C ASP A 206 5.24 1.19 7.75
N TRP A 207 6.58 1.11 7.82
CA TRP A 207 7.31 0.03 8.52
C TRP A 207 6.85 -0.18 9.97
N GLU A 208 6.42 0.87 10.67
CA GLU A 208 5.90 0.79 12.04
C GLU A 208 4.60 -0.03 12.13
N ALA A 209 3.78 -0.02 11.09
CA ALA A 209 2.50 -0.70 11.03
C ALA A 209 2.59 -2.15 10.51
N TRP A 210 3.77 -2.59 10.06
CA TRP A 210 3.97 -3.95 9.57
C TRP A 210 3.71 -5.01 10.65
N ASP A 211 3.14 -6.14 10.22
CA ASP A 211 2.82 -7.29 11.08
C ASP A 211 4.12 -8.03 11.46
N PRO A 212 4.51 -8.07 12.75
CA PRO A 212 5.73 -8.75 13.18
C PRO A 212 5.68 -10.27 12.96
N ASN A 213 4.50 -10.85 12.70
CA ASN A 213 4.34 -12.27 12.40
C ASN A 213 4.55 -12.60 10.91
N GLN A 214 4.85 -11.61 10.08
CA GLN A 214 5.20 -11.79 8.66
C GLN A 214 6.65 -11.37 8.37
N PRO A 215 7.65 -11.97 9.08
CA PRO A 215 9.02 -11.48 9.05
C PRO A 215 9.66 -11.55 7.66
N VAL A 216 9.38 -12.61 6.89
CA VAL A 216 9.91 -12.79 5.54
C VAL A 216 9.36 -11.73 4.58
N GLU A 217 8.08 -11.38 4.67
CA GLU A 217 7.47 -10.35 3.82
C GLU A 217 8.03 -8.96 4.16
N ASN A 218 8.15 -8.65 5.46
CA ASN A 218 8.75 -7.41 5.94
C ASN A 218 10.21 -7.27 5.46
N ALA A 219 11.01 -8.33 5.61
CA ALA A 219 12.39 -8.35 5.16
C ALA A 219 12.50 -8.25 3.64
N ARG A 220 11.65 -8.97 2.89
CA ARG A 220 11.64 -8.93 1.43
C ARG A 220 11.34 -7.53 0.91
N GLU A 221 10.31 -6.87 1.44
CA GLU A 221 9.95 -5.51 1.04
C GLU A 221 11.13 -4.54 1.31
N ALA A 222 11.65 -4.52 2.53
CA ALA A 222 12.74 -3.62 2.89
C ALA A 222 14.02 -3.87 2.07
N MET A 223 14.44 -5.13 1.95
CA MET A 223 15.67 -5.49 1.24
C MET A 223 15.56 -5.27 -0.27
N GLN A 224 14.38 -5.49 -0.86
CA GLN A 224 14.15 -5.19 -2.26
C GLN A 224 14.21 -3.69 -2.54
N GLN A 225 13.60 -2.87 -1.68
CA GLN A 225 13.69 -1.41 -1.78
C GLN A 225 15.13 -0.91 -1.62
N ALA A 226 15.92 -1.54 -0.74
CA ALA A 226 17.34 -1.22 -0.57
C ALA A 226 18.17 -1.58 -1.82
N ASP A 227 17.92 -2.73 -2.45
CA ASP A 227 18.59 -3.13 -3.69
C ASP A 227 18.24 -2.17 -4.84
N ASP A 228 16.94 -1.99 -5.09
CA ASP A 228 16.42 -1.23 -6.20
C ASP A 228 16.80 0.25 -6.11
N TRP A 229 16.73 0.85 -4.91
CA TRP A 229 16.83 2.32 -4.78
C TRP A 229 18.02 2.81 -3.97
N LEU A 230 18.64 1.97 -3.14
CA LEU A 230 19.85 2.36 -2.38
C LEU A 230 21.12 1.69 -2.91
N GLY A 231 20.99 0.74 -3.85
CA GLY A 231 22.12 0.01 -4.42
C GLY A 231 22.78 -0.90 -3.39
N VAL A 232 21.99 -1.52 -2.51
CA VAL A 232 22.44 -2.47 -1.49
C VAL A 232 22.11 -3.90 -1.95
N PRO A 233 23.09 -4.65 -2.48
CA PRO A 233 22.86 -6.03 -2.93
C PRO A 233 22.43 -6.96 -1.80
N GLN A 234 21.49 -7.85 -2.10
CA GLN A 234 21.01 -8.90 -1.19
C GLN A 234 22.02 -10.05 -1.07
N VAL A 235 23.15 -9.79 -0.38
CA VAL A 235 24.15 -10.83 -0.10
C VAL A 235 23.65 -11.88 0.88
N ILE A 236 22.68 -11.54 1.73
CA ILE A 236 21.85 -12.47 2.50
C ILE A 236 20.42 -12.43 1.94
N ALA A 237 19.70 -13.54 1.93
CA ALA A 237 18.31 -13.58 1.46
C ALA A 237 17.32 -13.14 2.57
N PRO A 238 16.11 -12.67 2.22
CA PRO A 238 15.09 -12.31 3.22
C PRO A 238 14.72 -13.45 4.17
N GLU A 239 14.69 -14.69 3.69
CA GLU A 239 14.41 -15.87 4.51
C GLU A 239 15.58 -16.21 5.45
N GLU A 240 16.81 -15.88 5.04
CA GLU A 240 18.04 -16.15 5.79
C GLU A 240 18.27 -15.13 6.91
N ILE A 241 17.96 -13.84 6.68
CA ILE A 241 18.20 -12.77 7.68
C ILE A 241 17.24 -12.81 8.87
N VAL A 242 16.03 -13.34 8.66
CA VAL A 242 15.01 -13.50 9.73
C VAL A 242 14.98 -14.92 10.31
N ASP A 243 15.87 -15.82 9.85
CA ASP A 243 15.96 -17.16 10.39
C ASP A 243 16.34 -17.09 11.88
N PRO A 244 15.64 -17.80 12.79
CA PRO A 244 15.99 -17.83 14.22
C PRO A 244 17.43 -18.27 14.53
N ASN A 245 18.05 -18.99 13.60
CA ASN A 245 19.42 -19.49 13.70
C ASN A 245 20.43 -18.63 12.94
N VAL A 246 20.06 -17.46 12.41
CA VAL A 246 21.00 -16.60 11.71
C VAL A 246 22.17 -16.19 12.61
N ASP A 247 23.39 -16.23 12.07
CA ASP A 247 24.58 -15.76 12.79
C ASP A 247 24.82 -14.26 12.56
N GLU A 248 25.40 -13.60 13.55
CA GLU A 248 25.67 -12.16 13.47
C GLU A 248 26.60 -11.77 12.33
N HIS A 249 27.55 -12.62 11.93
CA HIS A 249 28.48 -12.27 10.85
C HIS A 249 27.76 -12.15 9.51
N SER A 250 26.80 -13.03 9.22
CA SER A 250 25.96 -12.95 8.02
C SER A 250 25.16 -11.65 7.96
N VAL A 251 24.51 -11.29 9.07
CA VAL A 251 23.72 -10.05 9.17
C VAL A 251 24.61 -8.81 9.07
N MET A 252 25.75 -8.78 9.78
CA MET A 252 26.74 -7.70 9.69
C MET A 252 27.28 -7.54 8.27
N THR A 253 27.49 -8.64 7.54
CA THR A 253 27.96 -8.60 6.14
C THR A 253 26.98 -7.82 5.27
N TYR A 254 25.68 -8.09 5.39
CA TYR A 254 24.66 -7.36 4.65
C TYR A 254 24.53 -5.89 5.09
N LEU A 255 24.41 -5.65 6.40
CA LEU A 255 24.15 -4.31 6.95
C LEU A 255 25.34 -3.36 6.80
N SER A 256 26.58 -3.88 6.74
CA SER A 256 27.79 -3.07 6.50
C SER A 256 27.81 -2.35 5.14
N GLN A 257 26.87 -2.66 4.25
CA GLN A 257 26.72 -1.98 2.96
C GLN A 257 25.96 -0.64 3.06
N PHE A 258 25.10 -0.48 4.06
CA PHE A 258 24.24 0.71 4.24
C PHE A 258 24.99 2.02 4.47
N PRO A 259 26.10 2.07 5.24
CA PRO A 259 26.85 3.31 5.44
C PRO A 259 27.36 4.00 4.17
N LYS A 260 27.45 3.27 3.05
CA LYS A 260 27.83 3.82 1.74
C LYS A 260 26.66 3.92 0.75
N ALA A 261 25.47 3.51 1.16
CA ALA A 261 24.32 3.45 0.30
C ALA A 261 23.88 4.86 -0.12
N LYS A 262 23.48 5.01 -1.39
CA LYS A 262 23.06 6.30 -1.95
C LYS A 262 21.76 6.11 -2.71
N LEU A 263 20.86 7.05 -2.51
CA LEU A 263 19.57 7.05 -3.20
C LEU A 263 19.78 7.22 -4.71
N LYS A 264 19.28 6.24 -5.50
CA LYS A 264 19.31 6.30 -6.96
C LYS A 264 18.31 7.35 -7.46
N PRO A 265 18.64 8.09 -8.54
CA PRO A 265 17.71 9.05 -9.15
C PRO A 265 16.40 8.37 -9.59
N GLY A 266 15.27 9.07 -9.38
CA GLY A 266 13.94 8.57 -9.79
C GLY A 266 13.29 7.58 -8.82
N ALA A 267 13.85 7.41 -7.62
CA ALA A 267 13.23 6.58 -6.58
C ALA A 267 11.80 7.07 -6.23
N PRO A 268 10.82 6.17 -6.08
CA PRO A 268 9.42 6.47 -5.78
C PRO A 268 9.25 6.80 -4.29
N VAL A 269 9.96 7.83 -3.83
CA VAL A 269 10.00 8.20 -2.42
C VAL A 269 8.66 8.84 -2.05
N ARG A 270 7.84 8.12 -1.26
CA ARG A 270 6.58 8.66 -0.75
C ARG A 270 6.88 9.69 0.32
N SER A 271 6.38 10.91 0.15
CA SER A 271 6.59 12.00 1.11
C SER A 271 6.09 11.61 2.50
N LYS A 272 7.01 11.46 3.47
CA LYS A 272 6.71 11.41 4.91
C LYS A 272 6.13 12.74 5.41
N GLN A 273 6.36 13.82 4.67
CA GLN A 273 5.89 15.15 5.02
C GLN A 273 4.39 15.26 4.74
N LEU A 274 3.63 15.55 5.81
CA LEU A 274 2.21 15.83 5.75
C LEU A 274 1.97 17.01 4.79
N ASN A 275 1.27 16.76 3.69
CA ASN A 275 0.86 17.79 2.74
C ASN A 275 -0.61 17.57 2.33
N PRO A 276 -1.56 18.24 3.02
CA PRO A 276 -2.98 18.15 2.72
C PRO A 276 -3.35 18.51 1.29
N LYS A 277 -2.54 19.34 0.60
CA LYS A 277 -2.77 19.72 -0.79
C LYS A 277 -2.48 18.60 -1.80
N LYS A 278 -1.87 17.49 -1.37
CA LYS A 278 -1.72 16.29 -2.19
C LYS A 278 -2.85 15.28 -2.02
N ALA A 279 -3.79 15.52 -1.11
CA ALA A 279 -5.00 14.71 -1.00
C ALA A 279 -5.99 15.14 -2.08
N ILE A 280 -6.64 14.17 -2.72
CA ILE A 280 -7.53 14.38 -3.86
C ILE A 280 -8.91 13.85 -3.50
N ALA A 281 -9.97 14.62 -3.78
CA ALA A 281 -11.34 14.14 -3.71
C ALA A 281 -11.98 14.10 -5.10
N TYR A 282 -12.73 13.05 -5.41
CA TYR A 282 -13.47 12.91 -6.67
C TYR A 282 -14.73 12.05 -6.50
N GLY A 283 -15.75 12.30 -7.31
CA GLY A 283 -17.00 11.54 -7.33
C GLY A 283 -18.25 12.43 -7.34
N PRO A 284 -19.43 11.85 -7.64
CA PRO A 284 -20.65 12.61 -7.90
C PRO A 284 -21.09 13.51 -6.73
N GLY A 285 -20.82 13.12 -5.48
CA GLY A 285 -21.20 13.88 -4.30
C GLY A 285 -20.45 15.21 -4.10
N ILE A 286 -19.44 15.51 -4.90
CA ILE A 286 -18.74 16.81 -4.89
C ILE A 286 -18.73 17.50 -6.26
N GLU A 287 -19.49 16.96 -7.22
CA GLU A 287 -19.71 17.62 -8.50
C GLU A 287 -20.63 18.82 -8.33
N PRO A 288 -20.43 19.93 -9.08
CA PRO A 288 -21.23 21.15 -8.91
C PRO A 288 -22.74 20.97 -9.12
N HIS A 289 -23.15 19.93 -9.87
CA HIS A 289 -24.54 19.64 -10.20
C HIS A 289 -24.78 18.12 -10.22
N GLY A 290 -26.05 17.71 -10.15
CA GLY A 290 -26.48 16.31 -10.30
C GLY A 290 -26.95 15.66 -9.00
N ASN A 291 -26.60 16.23 -7.84
CA ASN A 291 -27.13 15.81 -6.55
C ASN A 291 -28.55 16.36 -6.35
N THR A 292 -29.41 15.58 -5.68
CA THR A 292 -30.81 15.95 -5.40
C THR A 292 -31.16 15.71 -3.94
N VAL A 293 -32.14 16.46 -3.44
CA VAL A 293 -32.63 16.32 -2.05
C VAL A 293 -33.06 14.89 -1.74
N LEU A 294 -32.74 14.43 -0.52
CA LEU A 294 -33.07 13.11 0.03
C LEU A 294 -32.43 11.91 -0.70
N GLN A 295 -31.53 12.13 -1.65
CA GLN A 295 -30.76 11.07 -2.31
C GLN A 295 -29.33 11.01 -1.76
N PRO A 296 -28.78 9.80 -1.49
CA PRO A 296 -27.38 9.66 -1.08
C PRO A 296 -26.39 10.19 -2.11
N ALA A 297 -25.53 11.11 -1.68
CA ALA A 297 -24.41 11.64 -2.43
C ALA A 297 -23.11 10.93 -1.99
N HIS A 298 -22.32 10.46 -2.95
CA HIS A 298 -21.12 9.64 -2.69
C HIS A 298 -19.89 10.21 -3.38
N PHE A 299 -18.74 10.16 -2.71
CA PHE A 299 -17.45 10.48 -3.33
C PHE A 299 -16.31 9.76 -2.60
N THR A 300 -15.10 9.86 -3.14
CA THR A 300 -13.89 9.21 -2.62
C THR A 300 -12.81 10.24 -2.35
N VAL A 301 -12.08 10.06 -1.24
CA VAL A 301 -10.89 10.84 -0.89
C VAL A 301 -9.67 9.91 -0.94
N GLN A 302 -8.61 10.32 -1.64
CA GLN A 302 -7.35 9.58 -1.77
C GLN A 302 -6.21 10.37 -1.10
N THR A 303 -5.45 9.72 -0.21
CA THR A 303 -4.41 10.39 0.60
C THR A 303 -3.00 9.81 0.41
N VAL A 304 -2.79 8.93 -0.59
CA VAL A 304 -1.50 8.24 -0.82
C VAL A 304 -0.28 9.16 -0.89
N ASP A 305 -0.41 10.37 -1.42
CA ASP A 305 0.69 11.33 -1.55
C ASP A 305 0.67 12.44 -0.48
N ALA A 306 -0.34 12.44 0.40
CA ALA A 306 -0.58 13.50 1.38
C ALA A 306 0.11 13.26 2.73
N GLY A 307 0.69 12.08 2.97
CA GLY A 307 1.25 11.68 4.26
C GLY A 307 0.24 10.90 5.12
N MET A 308 0.44 10.82 6.44
CA MET A 308 -0.49 10.18 7.38
C MET A 308 -1.35 11.26 8.07
N GLY A 309 -2.66 11.02 8.18
CA GLY A 309 -3.60 11.97 8.78
C GLY A 309 -5.04 11.49 8.74
N GLU A 310 -5.88 12.13 9.55
CA GLU A 310 -7.33 11.89 9.61
C GLU A 310 -8.06 12.63 8.48
N VAL A 311 -9.10 12.02 7.91
CA VAL A 311 -10.00 12.65 6.93
C VAL A 311 -11.30 13.01 7.63
N LEU A 312 -11.66 14.30 7.62
CA LEU A 312 -12.95 14.81 8.12
C LEU A 312 -13.70 15.51 7.00
N VAL A 313 -15.02 15.33 6.95
CA VAL A 313 -15.87 15.94 5.92
C VAL A 313 -17.08 16.58 6.56
N TYR A 314 -17.31 17.85 6.24
CA TYR A 314 -18.46 18.63 6.70
C TYR A 314 -19.28 19.15 5.52
N ILE A 315 -20.60 19.13 5.65
CA ILE A 315 -21.55 19.66 4.67
C ILE A 315 -22.27 20.83 5.32
N GLU A 316 -22.07 22.03 4.77
CA GLU A 316 -22.82 23.23 5.13
C GLU A 316 -23.96 23.41 4.13
N ASP A 317 -25.20 23.48 4.62
CA ASP A 317 -26.39 23.75 3.82
C ASP A 317 -26.55 25.26 3.51
N PRO A 318 -27.49 25.67 2.64
CA PRO A 318 -27.71 27.07 2.29
C PRO A 318 -28.13 27.96 3.47
N GLU A 319 -28.61 27.38 4.56
CA GLU A 319 -29.03 28.08 5.78
C GLU A 319 -27.86 28.21 6.80
N GLY A 320 -26.70 27.60 6.50
CA GLY A 320 -25.51 27.60 7.33
C GLY A 320 -25.45 26.45 8.34
N HIS A 321 -26.37 25.48 8.30
CA HIS A 321 -26.28 24.30 9.16
C HIS A 321 -25.19 23.37 8.65
N THR A 322 -24.33 22.92 9.57
CA THR A 322 -23.22 22.03 9.24
C THR A 322 -23.46 20.63 9.81
N GLU A 323 -23.32 19.60 8.96
CA GLU A 323 -23.37 18.19 9.35
C GLU A 323 -22.07 17.47 8.97
N GLU A 324 -21.60 16.55 9.81
CA GLU A 324 -20.44 15.71 9.52
C GLU A 324 -20.86 14.50 8.65
N ALA A 325 -20.11 14.25 7.57
CA ALA A 325 -20.36 13.12 6.67
C ALA A 325 -19.86 11.81 7.27
N LYS A 326 -20.43 10.69 6.81
CA LYS A 326 -19.89 9.37 7.12
C LYS A 326 -18.66 9.10 6.25
N VAL A 327 -17.51 8.91 6.89
CA VAL A 327 -16.23 8.54 6.24
C VAL A 327 -15.85 7.10 6.63
N VAL A 328 -15.55 6.26 5.64
CA VAL A 328 -15.16 4.85 5.84
C VAL A 328 -13.84 4.57 5.12
N PRO A 329 -12.77 4.12 5.79
CA PRO A 329 -11.51 3.76 5.14
C PRO A 329 -11.67 2.45 4.35
N ASN A 330 -11.14 2.41 3.13
CA ASN A 330 -11.17 1.22 2.27
C ASN A 330 -9.97 0.28 2.47
N ASN A 331 -8.94 0.71 3.20
CA ASN A 331 -7.70 -0.03 3.48
C ASN A 331 -7.01 -0.59 2.22
N ASP A 332 -7.00 0.18 1.13
CA ASP A 332 -6.33 -0.18 -0.12
C ASP A 332 -4.92 0.42 -0.24
N LYS A 333 -4.16 0.00 -1.26
CA LYS A 333 -2.79 0.50 -1.53
C LYS A 333 -2.74 2.01 -1.82
N ASN A 334 -3.87 2.61 -2.20
CA ASN A 334 -4.00 4.02 -2.52
C ASN A 334 -4.50 4.86 -1.33
N ARG A 335 -4.70 4.25 -0.15
CA ARG A 335 -5.22 4.89 1.06
C ARG A 335 -6.47 5.73 0.77
N THR A 336 -7.50 5.06 0.22
CA THR A 336 -8.77 5.71 -0.12
C THR A 336 -9.82 5.61 1.00
N TYR A 337 -10.70 6.61 1.04
CA TYR A 337 -11.82 6.72 1.96
C TYR A 337 -13.12 6.91 1.18
N ALA A 338 -14.13 6.09 1.45
CA ALA A 338 -15.48 6.26 0.93
C ALA A 338 -16.26 7.24 1.80
N VAL A 339 -16.84 8.27 1.17
CA VAL A 339 -17.63 9.30 1.86
C VAL A 339 -19.06 9.29 1.34
N SER A 340 -20.03 9.43 2.25
CA SER A 340 -21.45 9.54 1.89
C SER A 340 -22.21 10.53 2.79
N TYR A 341 -23.11 11.30 2.19
CA TYR A 341 -24.05 12.19 2.91
C TYR A 341 -25.41 12.25 2.19
N VAL A 342 -26.44 12.78 2.86
CA VAL A 342 -27.80 12.93 2.28
C VAL A 342 -28.25 14.39 2.47
N PRO A 343 -28.30 15.22 1.41
CA PRO A 343 -28.75 16.60 1.52
C PRO A 343 -30.26 16.66 1.78
N LYS A 344 -30.67 17.49 2.73
CA LYS A 344 -32.07 17.58 3.17
C LYS A 344 -32.83 18.75 2.51
N VAL A 345 -32.12 19.76 2.07
CA VAL A 345 -32.65 20.99 1.47
C VAL A 345 -32.05 21.21 0.09
N ALA A 346 -32.74 21.96 -0.76
CA ALA A 346 -32.24 22.33 -2.08
C ALA A 346 -31.42 23.63 -2.00
N GLY A 347 -30.48 23.80 -2.93
CA GLY A 347 -29.64 24.99 -3.03
C GLY A 347 -28.14 24.69 -2.93
N LEU A 348 -27.35 25.76 -2.82
CA LEU A 348 -25.90 25.70 -2.81
C LEU A 348 -25.36 25.22 -1.47
N HIS A 349 -24.84 23.99 -1.44
CA HIS A 349 -24.13 23.42 -0.30
C HIS A 349 -22.62 23.63 -0.45
N LYS A 350 -21.91 23.68 0.68
CA LYS A 350 -20.45 23.63 0.71
C LYS A 350 -19.98 22.35 1.37
N VAL A 351 -19.29 21.51 0.62
CA VAL A 351 -18.66 20.29 1.12
C VAL A 351 -17.20 20.58 1.44
N THR A 352 -16.87 20.64 2.73
CA THR A 352 -15.51 20.89 3.23
C THR A 352 -14.83 19.55 3.51
N VAL A 353 -13.71 19.29 2.85
CA VAL A 353 -12.89 18.09 3.05
C VAL A 353 -11.57 18.49 3.69
N LEU A 354 -11.31 17.98 4.88
CA LEU A 354 -10.11 18.22 5.67
C LEU A 354 -9.24 16.96 5.72
N PHE A 355 -7.93 17.16 5.64
CA PHE A 355 -6.92 16.14 5.93
C PHE A 355 -5.97 16.67 7.01
N ALA A 356 -5.85 15.94 8.12
CA ALA A 356 -5.10 16.37 9.30
C ALA A 356 -5.48 17.79 9.78
N GLY A 357 -6.78 18.10 9.77
CA GLY A 357 -7.33 19.38 10.21
C GLY A 357 -7.20 20.54 9.20
N GLN A 358 -6.66 20.31 8.00
CA GLN A 358 -6.46 21.35 6.98
C GLN A 358 -7.21 21.03 5.68
N ASN A 359 -7.68 22.06 4.98
CA ASN A 359 -8.36 21.88 3.69
C ASN A 359 -7.45 21.21 2.65
N ILE A 360 -7.97 20.18 1.99
CA ILE A 360 -7.31 19.57 0.83
C ILE A 360 -7.30 20.53 -0.36
N GLU A 361 -6.75 20.08 -1.50
CA GLU A 361 -6.87 20.87 -2.73
C GLU A 361 -8.33 20.97 -3.18
N ARG A 362 -8.75 22.15 -3.64
CA ARG A 362 -10.12 22.48 -4.08
C ARG A 362 -11.22 22.45 -3.01
N SER A 363 -10.93 22.05 -1.77
CA SER A 363 -11.87 22.22 -0.65
C SER A 363 -11.96 23.70 -0.23
N PRO A 364 -13.17 24.24 0.03
CA PRO A 364 -14.47 23.56 -0.04
C PRO A 364 -15.01 23.42 -1.47
N PHE A 365 -15.80 22.37 -1.70
CA PHE A 365 -16.51 22.11 -2.96
C PHE A 365 -17.92 22.72 -2.91
N GLU A 366 -18.27 23.51 -3.90
CA GLU A 366 -19.61 24.07 -4.06
C GLU A 366 -20.50 23.09 -4.84
N VAL A 367 -21.59 22.63 -4.22
CA VAL A 367 -22.50 21.62 -4.76
C VAL A 367 -23.91 22.17 -4.80
N ASN A 368 -24.45 22.40 -6.00
CA ASN A 368 -25.83 22.85 -6.19
C ASN A 368 -26.79 21.64 -6.14
N VAL A 369 -27.48 21.48 -5.02
CA VAL A 369 -28.44 20.39 -4.82
C VAL A 369 -29.79 20.78 -5.40
N GLY A 370 -30.25 20.03 -6.40
CA GLY A 370 -31.55 20.23 -7.02
C GLY A 370 -32.70 19.64 -6.20
N MET A 371 -33.92 20.12 -6.47
CA MET A 371 -35.12 19.39 -6.06
C MET A 371 -35.16 18.05 -6.81
N ALA A 372 -35.62 16.99 -6.15
CA ALA A 372 -35.88 15.74 -6.85
C ALA A 372 -36.93 15.97 -7.96
N LEU A 373 -36.68 15.46 -9.17
CA LEU A 373 -37.65 15.44 -10.27
C LEU A 373 -38.96 14.81 -9.78
N GLY A 374 -40.09 15.44 -10.12
CA GLY A 374 -41.40 15.05 -9.65
C GLY A 374 -41.78 13.60 -10.00
N ASP A 375 -42.31 12.87 -9.02
CA ASP A 375 -42.79 11.49 -9.14
C ASP A 375 -44.26 11.46 -9.61
N ALA A 376 -44.46 11.21 -10.91
CA ALA A 376 -45.79 11.11 -11.52
C ALA A 376 -46.69 10.04 -10.89
N ASN A 377 -46.13 9.03 -10.20
CA ASN A 377 -46.93 7.99 -9.54
C ASN A 377 -47.67 8.52 -8.32
N LYS A 378 -47.19 9.62 -7.72
CA LYS A 378 -47.82 10.29 -6.58
C LYS A 378 -48.86 11.33 -6.99
N VAL A 379 -49.00 11.60 -8.29
CA VAL A 379 -50.03 12.49 -8.84
C VAL A 379 -51.30 11.71 -9.14
N SER A 380 -52.46 12.29 -8.82
CA SER A 380 -53.75 11.68 -9.14
C SER A 380 -54.71 12.69 -9.77
N ALA A 381 -55.55 12.22 -10.70
CA ALA A 381 -56.57 13.05 -11.34
C ALA A 381 -57.97 12.42 -11.19
N ARG A 382 -58.98 13.24 -10.87
CA ARG A 382 -60.38 12.82 -10.64
C ARG A 382 -61.36 13.94 -10.99
N GLY A 383 -62.54 13.59 -11.49
CA GLY A 383 -63.62 14.53 -11.77
C GLY A 383 -64.49 14.10 -12.95
N PRO A 384 -65.63 14.79 -13.20
CA PRO A 384 -66.61 14.39 -14.20
C PRO A 384 -66.03 14.28 -15.63
N GLY A 385 -65.01 15.09 -15.95
CA GLY A 385 -64.32 15.05 -17.23
C GLY A 385 -63.43 13.83 -17.47
N LEU A 386 -63.23 12.96 -16.47
CA LEU A 386 -62.50 11.69 -16.61
C LEU A 386 -63.41 10.46 -16.48
N GLU A 387 -64.71 10.67 -16.21
CA GLU A 387 -65.66 9.57 -16.08
C GLU A 387 -65.92 8.91 -17.46
N PRO A 388 -66.04 7.57 -17.55
CA PRO A 388 -66.21 6.87 -18.82
C PRO A 388 -67.45 7.29 -19.61
N VAL A 389 -68.48 7.78 -18.91
CA VAL A 389 -69.77 8.21 -19.46
C VAL A 389 -70.25 9.49 -18.79
N GLY A 390 -71.15 10.23 -19.45
CA GLY A 390 -71.79 11.43 -18.89
C GLY A 390 -71.26 12.75 -19.45
N ASN A 391 -70.18 12.72 -20.23
CA ASN A 391 -69.68 13.87 -20.99
C ASN A 391 -70.51 14.04 -22.28
N VAL A 392 -70.79 15.28 -22.68
CA VAL A 392 -71.68 15.61 -23.81
C VAL A 392 -70.99 16.62 -24.73
N ALA A 393 -71.12 16.41 -26.04
CA ALA A 393 -70.53 17.30 -27.04
C ALA A 393 -71.03 18.75 -26.87
N ASN A 394 -70.11 19.70 -27.06
CA ASN A 394 -70.29 21.14 -26.89
C ASN A 394 -70.64 21.61 -25.47
N LYS A 395 -70.61 20.74 -24.45
CA LYS A 395 -70.74 21.15 -23.04
C LYS A 395 -69.38 21.11 -22.33
N PRO A 396 -69.02 22.13 -21.54
CA PRO A 396 -67.76 22.12 -20.80
C PRO A 396 -67.83 21.10 -19.66
N THR A 397 -66.70 20.44 -19.40
CA THR A 397 -66.50 19.51 -18.28
C THR A 397 -65.13 19.78 -17.64
N TYR A 398 -64.85 19.18 -16.49
CA TYR A 398 -63.61 19.42 -15.76
C TYR A 398 -63.14 18.22 -14.93
N PHE A 399 -61.88 18.22 -14.56
CA PHE A 399 -61.32 17.35 -13.53
C PHE A 399 -60.18 18.04 -12.79
N ASP A 400 -59.94 17.62 -11.56
CA ASP A 400 -58.88 18.15 -10.70
C ASP A 400 -57.70 17.16 -10.64
N ILE A 401 -56.48 17.72 -10.59
CA ILE A 401 -55.20 17.01 -10.56
C ILE A 401 -54.49 17.39 -9.26
N TYR A 402 -54.22 16.41 -8.42
CA TYR A 402 -53.59 16.58 -7.11
C TYR A 402 -52.12 16.16 -7.17
N THR A 403 -51.20 17.08 -6.89
CA THR A 403 -49.74 16.90 -6.97
C THR A 403 -49.06 16.90 -5.59
N ALA A 404 -49.83 16.91 -4.51
CA ALA A 404 -49.29 16.95 -3.15
C ALA A 404 -48.31 15.77 -2.89
N GLY A 405 -47.09 16.09 -2.48
CA GLY A 405 -46.04 15.10 -2.20
C GLY A 405 -45.38 14.48 -3.44
N ALA A 406 -45.73 14.93 -4.65
CA ALA A 406 -45.13 14.46 -5.89
C ALA A 406 -43.79 15.12 -6.22
N GLY A 407 -43.38 16.20 -5.54
CA GLY A 407 -42.16 16.94 -5.87
C GLY A 407 -42.41 18.02 -6.92
N THR A 408 -41.37 18.50 -7.60
CA THR A 408 -41.47 19.60 -8.57
C THR A 408 -41.61 19.06 -9.99
N GLY A 409 -42.59 19.54 -10.75
CA GLY A 409 -42.80 19.14 -12.14
C GLY A 409 -43.97 19.85 -12.82
N ASP A 410 -43.91 19.96 -14.15
CA ASP A 410 -44.99 20.54 -14.95
C ASP A 410 -46.13 19.53 -15.15
N VAL A 411 -47.37 20.02 -15.10
CA VAL A 411 -48.57 19.24 -15.44
C VAL A 411 -48.91 19.47 -16.91
N ALA A 412 -49.05 18.38 -17.66
CA ALA A 412 -49.47 18.42 -19.06
C ALA A 412 -50.73 17.59 -19.29
N VAL A 413 -51.69 18.13 -20.04
CA VAL A 413 -52.93 17.45 -20.43
C VAL A 413 -53.10 17.50 -21.94
N VAL A 414 -53.37 16.35 -22.57
CA VAL A 414 -53.66 16.23 -24.00
C VAL A 414 -54.92 15.40 -24.18
N ILE A 415 -55.87 15.89 -24.98
CA ILE A 415 -57.11 15.17 -25.28
C ILE A 415 -57.10 14.76 -26.75
N VAL A 416 -57.22 13.46 -26.98
CA VAL A 416 -57.28 12.85 -28.31
C VAL A 416 -58.74 12.61 -28.67
N ASP A 417 -59.19 13.18 -29.78
CA ASP A 417 -60.53 12.99 -30.30
C ASP A 417 -60.72 11.61 -30.99
N PRO A 418 -61.97 11.19 -31.32
CA PRO A 418 -62.22 9.93 -32.00
C PRO A 418 -61.51 9.73 -33.34
N GLN A 419 -61.01 10.81 -33.97
CA GLN A 419 -60.24 10.77 -35.21
C GLN A 419 -58.73 10.77 -34.96
N GLY A 420 -58.29 10.71 -33.69
CA GLY A 420 -56.89 10.69 -33.30
C GLY A 420 -56.24 12.08 -33.24
N ARG A 421 -57.00 13.17 -33.39
CA ARG A 421 -56.47 14.54 -33.40
C ARG A 421 -56.33 15.08 -31.97
N ARG A 422 -55.28 15.86 -31.73
CA ARG A 422 -54.90 16.38 -30.41
C ARG A 422 -55.23 17.87 -30.20
N ASP A 423 -55.52 18.58 -31.28
CA ASP A 423 -55.66 20.04 -31.29
C ASP A 423 -57.12 20.50 -31.45
N THR A 424 -58.08 19.57 -31.39
CA THR A 424 -59.50 19.84 -31.63
C THR A 424 -60.31 20.12 -30.37
N VAL A 425 -59.71 19.90 -29.20
CA VAL A 425 -60.33 20.13 -27.90
C VAL A 425 -59.51 21.19 -27.18
N GLU A 426 -60.13 22.34 -26.92
CA GLU A 426 -59.50 23.39 -26.13
C GLU A 426 -59.41 22.95 -24.66
N VAL A 427 -58.20 22.96 -24.12
CA VAL A 427 -57.89 22.60 -22.73
C VAL A 427 -57.42 23.85 -21.99
N ALA A 428 -58.09 24.18 -20.89
CA ALA A 428 -57.69 25.23 -19.97
C ALA A 428 -57.22 24.59 -18.67
N LEU A 429 -55.93 24.79 -18.33
CA LEU A 429 -55.34 24.34 -17.07
C LEU A 429 -55.17 25.53 -16.13
N GLU A 430 -55.80 25.46 -14.97
CA GLU A 430 -55.76 26.51 -13.95
C GLU A 430 -55.09 25.97 -12.67
N ASP A 431 -54.10 26.67 -12.14
CA ASP A 431 -53.52 26.38 -10.83
C ASP A 431 -54.45 26.93 -9.73
N LYS A 432 -54.96 26.05 -8.87
CA LYS A 432 -55.86 26.41 -7.76
C LYS A 432 -55.11 26.66 -6.45
N GLY A 433 -53.79 26.53 -6.43
CA GLY A 433 -53.00 26.51 -5.20
C GLY A 433 -53.10 25.18 -4.46
N ASP A 434 -52.41 25.07 -3.32
CA ASP A 434 -52.42 23.89 -2.45
C ASP A 434 -52.17 22.56 -3.18
N SER A 435 -51.23 22.57 -4.13
CA SER A 435 -50.87 21.39 -4.95
C SER A 435 -52.06 20.80 -5.75
N THR A 436 -52.98 21.65 -6.21
CA THR A 436 -54.15 21.24 -7.01
C THR A 436 -54.26 22.05 -8.30
N PHE A 437 -54.43 21.38 -9.44
CA PHE A 437 -54.71 22.00 -10.73
C PHE A 437 -56.10 21.60 -11.22
N ARG A 438 -56.86 22.54 -11.79
CA ARG A 438 -58.13 22.27 -12.45
C ARG A 438 -57.96 22.28 -13.97
N CYS A 439 -58.24 21.15 -14.60
CA CYS A 439 -58.32 21.05 -16.05
C CYS A 439 -59.78 21.17 -16.49
N THR A 440 -60.10 22.14 -17.34
CA THR A 440 -61.42 22.32 -17.96
C THR A 440 -61.29 22.13 -19.47
N TYR A 441 -62.21 21.39 -20.07
CA TYR A 441 -62.22 21.21 -21.53
C TYR A 441 -63.65 21.11 -22.08
N ARG A 442 -63.81 21.36 -23.38
CA ARG A 442 -65.09 21.25 -24.09
C ARG A 442 -64.94 20.32 -25.31
N PRO A 443 -65.39 19.06 -25.24
CA PRO A 443 -65.33 18.17 -26.38
C PRO A 443 -66.32 18.63 -27.47
N VAL A 444 -65.90 18.68 -28.72
CA VAL A 444 -66.73 19.15 -29.84
C VAL A 444 -67.38 17.99 -30.60
N MET A 445 -66.71 16.83 -30.62
CA MET A 445 -67.14 15.64 -31.36
C MET A 445 -67.76 14.62 -30.40
N GLU A 446 -68.73 13.85 -30.89
CA GLU A 446 -69.24 12.68 -30.17
C GLU A 446 -68.32 11.46 -30.38
N GLY A 447 -68.35 10.52 -29.43
CA GLY A 447 -67.61 9.27 -29.51
C GLY A 447 -66.45 9.15 -28.50
N PRO A 448 -65.60 8.12 -28.66
CA PRO A 448 -64.52 7.81 -27.72
C PRO A 448 -63.38 8.84 -27.81
N HIS A 449 -63.07 9.48 -26.68
CA HIS A 449 -61.91 10.36 -26.50
C HIS A 449 -60.92 9.71 -25.53
N THR A 450 -59.65 10.09 -25.64
CA THR A 450 -58.60 9.67 -24.72
C THR A 450 -57.92 10.88 -24.08
N VAL A 451 -57.95 10.94 -22.74
CA VAL A 451 -57.35 12.04 -21.96
C VAL A 451 -56.01 11.56 -21.40
N HIS A 452 -54.92 12.16 -21.85
CA HIS A 452 -53.58 11.94 -21.34
C HIS A 452 -53.25 13.02 -20.32
N VAL A 453 -52.84 12.60 -19.12
CA VAL A 453 -52.30 13.48 -18.08
C VAL A 453 -50.87 13.03 -17.73
N ALA A 454 -49.94 13.97 -17.65
CA ALA A 454 -48.53 13.75 -17.32
C ALA A 454 -48.03 14.77 -16.29
N PHE A 455 -47.03 14.36 -15.51
CA PHE A 455 -46.33 15.18 -14.52
C PHE A 455 -44.82 14.99 -14.68
N ALA A 456 -44.05 16.08 -14.72
CA ALA A 456 -42.60 16.04 -14.97
C ALA A 456 -42.22 15.24 -16.24
N GLY A 457 -43.08 15.27 -17.27
CA GLY A 457 -42.89 14.54 -18.53
C GLY A 457 -43.29 13.05 -18.50
N ALA A 458 -43.65 12.48 -17.35
CA ALA A 458 -44.08 11.09 -17.21
C ALA A 458 -45.61 10.98 -17.02
N PRO A 459 -46.27 9.94 -17.57
CA PRO A 459 -47.72 9.75 -17.38
C PRO A 459 -48.05 9.47 -15.91
N ILE A 460 -49.12 10.08 -15.40
CA ILE A 460 -49.59 9.83 -14.03
C ILE A 460 -50.28 8.47 -13.92
N THR A 461 -50.46 7.98 -12.70
CA THR A 461 -51.21 6.74 -12.44
C THR A 461 -52.63 6.81 -13.03
N ARG A 462 -53.01 5.79 -13.82
CA ARG A 462 -54.26 5.64 -14.59
C ARG A 462 -54.38 6.49 -15.87
N SER A 463 -53.37 7.29 -16.20
CA SER A 463 -53.29 7.91 -17.52
C SER A 463 -52.82 6.86 -18.55
N PRO A 464 -53.45 6.77 -19.74
CA PRO A 464 -54.56 7.59 -20.22
C PRO A 464 -55.95 7.16 -19.70
N PHE A 465 -56.88 8.13 -19.65
CA PHE A 465 -58.29 7.92 -19.31
C PHE A 465 -59.13 7.82 -20.60
N SER A 466 -60.03 6.83 -20.66
CA SER A 466 -60.98 6.67 -21.77
C SER A 466 -62.33 7.27 -21.43
N VAL A 467 -62.83 8.19 -22.26
CA VAL A 467 -64.07 8.94 -22.02
C VAL A 467 -64.98 8.83 -23.24
N HIS A 468 -66.26 8.51 -23.05
CA HIS A 468 -67.25 8.51 -24.12
C HIS A 468 -68.10 9.79 -24.08
N VAL A 469 -68.06 10.56 -25.17
CA VAL A 469 -68.80 11.82 -25.31
C VAL A 469 -70.09 11.57 -26.09
N ALA A 470 -71.24 11.86 -25.50
CA ALA A 470 -72.56 11.68 -26.12
C ALA A 470 -72.97 12.88 -27.00
N GLU A 471 -73.91 12.65 -27.92
CA GLU A 471 -74.47 13.68 -28.81
C GLU A 471 -75.11 14.83 -28.01
N GLY A 472 -74.78 16.06 -28.37
CA GLY A 472 -75.39 17.26 -27.80
C GLY A 472 -76.69 17.61 -28.53
N LYS A 473 -77.85 17.53 -27.86
CA LYS A 473 -79.12 18.06 -28.41
C LYS A 473 -78.99 19.57 -28.63
N GLY A 474 -78.93 20.01 -29.89
CA GLY A 474 -78.99 21.43 -30.26
C GLY A 474 -80.32 22.07 -29.85
N PRO A 475 -80.38 23.41 -29.72
CA PRO A 475 -81.64 24.11 -29.45
C PRO A 475 -82.62 23.89 -30.62
N SER A 476 -83.75 23.24 -30.34
CA SER A 476 -84.86 23.08 -31.28
C SER A 476 -85.48 24.44 -31.58
N PHE A 477 -85.19 25.00 -32.75
CA PHE A 477 -85.93 26.12 -33.31
C PHE A 477 -87.31 25.62 -33.76
N HIS A 478 -88.37 25.96 -33.02
CA HIS A 478 -89.74 25.86 -33.52
C HIS A 478 -90.00 27.05 -34.45
N SER A 479 -90.02 26.79 -35.76
CA SER A 479 -90.69 27.65 -36.73
C SER A 479 -92.01 26.98 -37.16
N HIS A 480 -93.13 27.57 -36.78
CA HIS A 480 -94.40 27.33 -37.48
C HIS A 480 -94.38 28.06 -38.82
N PRO A 481 -94.92 27.42 -39.87
CA PRO A 481 -95.82 28.14 -40.75
C PRO A 481 -97.11 27.37 -41.06
N HIS A 482 -98.15 28.19 -41.26
CA HIS A 482 -99.55 27.99 -41.66
C HIS A 482 -100.00 26.68 -42.29
#